data_AF-A0A819EM93-F1
#
_entry.id   AF-A0A819EM93-F1
#
_cell.length_a   1.000
_cell.length_b   1.000
_cell.length_c   1.000
_cell.angle_alpha   90.00
_cell.angle_beta   90.00
_cell.angle_gamma   90.00
#
_symmetry.space_group_name_H-M   'P 1'
#
loop_
_entity.id
_entity.type
_entity.pdbx_description
1 polymer ?
#
loop_
_entity_poly.entity_id
_entity_poly.type
_entity_poly.pdbx_seq_one_letter_code
_entity_poly.pdbx_strand_id
1 'polypeptide(L)'
;MKSNKNAIGDNTRSKTKECQKYIFVSKEQNYVFIDTPGIGDTGGIQRDNENLAHMFDTVQELHDIAAILLFLNGAQGRHTTNVKSVLTRLADRLPNNILNNVIVILTNCHSHSVNFEPEKIGLTEKTTAFCMQNSAFSSHPNTWDPETLWALQKDWDASMVAIKKLIYLFGNILPVSTSTLNDMQQDRHRIKSILHESRVLISQLQQFEDELDALERAIQRYGQNSEYYKNFERDRETTVKRMIDVDYRNALCSNCNE
;
A
#
# COMPACT_ATOMS: atom_id res chain seq x y z
N MET A 1 -7.85 36.32 -19.24
CA MET A 1 -6.41 36.00 -19.04
C MET A 1 -5.97 36.57 -17.69
N LYS A 2 -5.79 35.72 -16.68
CA LYS A 2 -5.11 36.11 -15.44
C LYS A 2 -3.78 35.35 -15.40
N SER A 3 -2.70 36.11 -15.59
CA SER A 3 -1.32 35.69 -15.34
C SER A 3 -1.17 35.40 -13.85
N ASN A 4 -0.70 34.20 -13.50
CA ASN A 4 -0.22 33.93 -12.15
C ASN A 4 1.32 33.91 -12.19
N LYS A 5 1.90 34.84 -11.45
CA LYS A 5 3.33 35.10 -11.35
C LYS A 5 4.01 34.05 -10.48
N ASN A 6 5.20 33.64 -10.92
CA ASN A 6 6.36 33.17 -10.15
C ASN A 6 6.11 32.23 -8.96
N ALA A 7 6.46 30.96 -9.16
CA ALA A 7 7.11 30.16 -8.13
C ALA A 7 8.28 29.42 -8.77
N ILE A 8 9.51 29.87 -8.50
CA ILE A 8 10.69 29.01 -8.56
C ILE A 8 10.51 28.04 -7.39
N GLY A 9 9.70 27.01 -7.60
CA GLY A 9 9.36 26.00 -6.62
C GLY A 9 10.40 24.90 -6.63
N ASP A 10 10.70 24.36 -5.46
CA ASP A 10 11.48 23.15 -5.25
C ASP A 10 11.10 22.07 -6.29
N ASN A 11 11.99 21.85 -7.27
CA ASN A 11 11.73 21.00 -8.44
C ASN A 11 11.62 19.51 -8.08
N THR A 12 11.81 19.16 -6.81
CA THR A 12 11.58 17.80 -6.33
C THR A 12 10.11 17.52 -6.04
N ARG A 13 9.29 18.56 -5.79
CA ARG A 13 7.89 18.42 -5.39
C ARG A 13 6.92 18.32 -6.55
N SER A 14 5.93 17.44 -6.43
CA SER A 14 4.81 17.30 -7.37
C SER A 14 4.08 18.63 -7.51
N LYS A 15 4.01 19.13 -8.74
CA LYS A 15 3.31 20.37 -9.08
C LYS A 15 1.79 20.19 -9.11
N THR A 16 1.33 18.97 -9.40
CA THR A 16 -0.08 18.58 -9.42
C THR A 16 -0.47 17.97 -8.06
N LYS A 17 -1.54 18.48 -7.44
CA LYS A 17 -2.02 18.02 -6.11
C LYS A 17 -3.25 17.12 -6.18
N GLU A 18 -4.02 17.19 -7.27
CA GLU A 18 -5.23 16.42 -7.54
C GLU A 18 -5.21 15.96 -9.01
N CYS A 19 -5.86 14.84 -9.33
CA CYS A 19 -5.92 14.36 -10.72
C CYS A 19 -6.69 15.36 -11.60
N GLN A 20 -6.13 15.68 -12.77
CA GLN A 20 -6.75 16.62 -13.71
C GLN A 20 -7.12 15.90 -15.00
N LYS A 21 -8.36 16.10 -15.45
CA LYS A 21 -8.90 15.49 -16.67
C LYS A 21 -8.84 16.47 -17.83
N TYR A 22 -8.21 16.06 -18.92
CA TYR A 22 -8.14 16.80 -20.18
C TYR A 22 -8.86 16.00 -21.26
N ILE A 23 -9.81 16.64 -21.94
CA ILE A 23 -10.62 16.00 -22.98
C ILE A 23 -10.31 16.65 -24.31
N PHE A 24 -9.90 15.84 -25.29
CA PHE A 24 -9.67 16.25 -26.67
C PHE A 24 -10.59 15.47 -27.59
N VAL A 25 -11.44 16.19 -28.30
CA VAL A 25 -12.40 15.62 -29.25
C VAL A 25 -11.81 15.79 -30.65
N SER A 26 -11.59 14.67 -31.34
CA SER A 26 -11.30 14.66 -32.78
C SER A 26 -12.51 14.12 -33.55
N LYS A 27 -12.49 14.20 -34.89
CA LYS A 27 -13.58 13.67 -35.74
C LYS A 27 -13.75 12.15 -35.62
N GLU A 28 -12.66 11.45 -35.29
CA GLU A 28 -12.58 9.99 -35.31
C GLU A 28 -12.60 9.41 -33.89
N GLN A 29 -12.06 10.14 -32.91
CA GLN A 29 -11.91 9.63 -31.55
C GLN A 29 -11.86 10.72 -30.48
N ASN A 30 -12.35 10.37 -29.29
CA ASN A 30 -12.23 11.19 -28.08
C ASN A 30 -11.07 10.69 -27.24
N TYR A 31 -10.15 11.58 -26.89
CA TYR A 31 -9.04 11.30 -26.00
C TYR A 31 -9.29 11.94 -24.64
N VAL A 32 -9.16 11.13 -23.60
CA VAL A 32 -9.24 11.57 -22.21
C VAL A 32 -7.88 11.31 -21.58
N PHE A 33 -7.16 12.37 -21.24
CA PHE A 33 -5.91 12.28 -20.49
C PHE A 33 -6.20 12.61 -19.03
N ILE A 34 -5.72 11.75 -18.14
CA ILE A 34 -5.72 12.00 -16.69
C ILE A 34 -4.29 12.32 -16.32
N ASP A 35 -4.02 13.57 -15.98
CA ASP A 35 -2.77 13.97 -15.32
C ASP A 35 -2.88 13.67 -13.84
N THR A 36 -1.85 13.04 -13.28
CA THR A 36 -1.87 12.55 -11.90
C THR A 36 -0.81 13.27 -11.07
N PRO A 37 -1.03 13.45 -9.76
CA PRO A 37 0.02 13.89 -8.86
C PRO A 37 1.25 12.98 -8.96
N GLY A 38 2.44 13.56 -8.91
CA GLY A 38 3.71 12.82 -8.93
C GLY A 38 3.74 11.74 -7.85
N ILE A 39 4.16 10.54 -8.26
CA ILE A 39 4.33 9.37 -7.39
C ILE A 39 5.84 9.13 -7.24
N GLY A 40 6.33 9.06 -6.01
CA GLY A 40 7.76 8.97 -5.69
C GLY A 40 8.43 10.29 -5.30
N ASP A 41 7.64 11.29 -4.90
CA ASP A 41 8.10 12.57 -4.38
C ASP A 41 8.51 12.46 -2.88
N THR A 42 9.22 13.47 -2.38
CA THR A 42 9.63 13.74 -0.99
C THR A 42 8.56 13.56 0.10
N GLY A 43 7.30 13.31 -0.27
CA GLY A 43 6.20 12.99 0.65
C GLY A 43 6.24 11.56 1.23
N GLY A 44 7.10 10.70 0.69
CA GLY A 44 7.32 9.34 1.21
C GLY A 44 6.18 8.36 0.89
N ILE A 45 6.35 7.12 1.38
CA ILE A 45 5.52 5.96 1.01
C ILE A 45 4.02 6.18 1.29
N GLN A 46 3.68 6.85 2.39
CA GLN A 46 2.29 7.09 2.77
C GLN A 46 1.60 7.97 1.72
N ARG A 47 2.26 9.06 1.31
CA ARG A 47 1.73 10.01 0.32
C ARG A 47 1.63 9.37 -1.07
N ASP A 48 2.60 8.55 -1.45
CA ASP A 48 2.54 7.79 -2.69
C ASP A 48 1.34 6.84 -2.72
N ASN A 49 1.04 6.19 -1.58
CA ASN A 49 -0.12 5.31 -1.48
C ASN A 49 -1.45 6.06 -1.61
N GLU A 50 -1.54 7.27 -1.05
CA GLU A 50 -2.70 8.18 -1.20
C GLU A 50 -2.84 8.64 -2.66
N ASN A 51 -1.75 9.11 -3.28
CA ASN A 51 -1.76 9.55 -4.67
C ASN A 51 -2.16 8.42 -5.62
N LEU A 52 -1.65 7.19 -5.39
CA LEU A 52 -2.06 6.00 -6.12
C LEU A 52 -3.55 5.71 -5.93
N ALA A 53 -4.07 5.79 -4.69
CA ALA A 53 -5.49 5.56 -4.42
C ALA A 53 -6.37 6.57 -5.16
N HIS A 54 -6.08 7.87 -5.05
CA HIS A 54 -6.82 8.91 -5.76
C HIS A 54 -6.80 8.74 -7.29
N MET A 55 -5.65 8.34 -7.86
CA MET A 55 -5.58 8.00 -9.27
C MET A 55 -6.50 6.83 -9.62
N PHE A 56 -6.49 5.76 -8.82
CA PHE A 56 -7.35 4.60 -9.07
C PHE A 56 -8.83 4.94 -8.94
N ASP A 57 -9.23 5.73 -7.94
CA ASP A 57 -10.61 6.19 -7.79
C ASP A 57 -11.06 6.99 -9.02
N THR A 58 -10.21 7.91 -9.51
CA THR A 58 -10.49 8.71 -10.72
C THR A 58 -10.61 7.82 -11.97
N VAL A 59 -9.78 6.78 -12.05
CA VAL A 59 -9.77 5.86 -13.18
C VAL A 59 -10.96 4.90 -13.14
N GLN A 60 -11.44 4.51 -11.95
CA GLN A 60 -12.63 3.66 -11.79
C GLN A 60 -13.93 4.32 -12.29
N GLU A 61 -13.98 5.65 -12.34
CA GLU A 61 -15.10 6.38 -12.96
C GLU A 61 -15.12 6.24 -14.50
N LEU A 62 -14.02 5.81 -15.11
CA LEU A 62 -13.95 5.52 -16.54
C LEU A 62 -14.43 4.10 -16.82
N HIS A 63 -14.96 3.84 -18.02
CA HIS A 63 -15.34 2.48 -18.44
C HIS A 63 -14.11 1.64 -18.86
N ASP A 64 -13.19 2.27 -19.60
CA ASP A 64 -12.00 1.60 -20.15
C ASP A 64 -10.75 2.46 -20.01
N ILE A 65 -9.60 1.80 -19.92
CA ILE A 65 -8.26 2.38 -19.97
C ILE A 65 -7.56 1.88 -21.23
N ALA A 66 -7.19 2.82 -22.11
CA ALA A 66 -6.38 2.49 -23.28
C ALA A 66 -4.92 2.25 -22.88
N ALA A 67 -4.27 3.22 -22.24
CA ALA A 67 -2.85 3.13 -21.91
C ALA A 67 -2.51 3.89 -20.63
N ILE A 68 -1.40 3.49 -20.00
CA ILE A 68 -0.79 4.20 -18.88
C ILE A 68 0.56 4.75 -19.35
N LEU A 69 0.71 6.09 -19.29
CA LEU A 69 1.94 6.75 -19.69
C LEU A 69 2.83 7.00 -18.47
N LEU A 70 4.00 6.36 -18.44
CA LEU A 70 4.97 6.54 -17.38
C LEU A 70 6.10 7.46 -17.85
N PHE A 71 6.17 8.66 -17.29
CA PHE A 71 7.21 9.63 -17.59
C PHE A 71 8.40 9.48 -16.64
N LEU A 72 9.60 9.21 -17.17
CA LEU A 72 10.84 9.05 -16.41
C LEU A 72 11.95 9.92 -17.00
N ASN A 73 12.90 10.36 -16.18
CA ASN A 73 14.06 11.10 -16.67
C ASN A 73 15.11 10.15 -17.27
N GLY A 74 15.25 10.13 -18.60
CA GLY A 74 16.18 9.23 -19.30
C GLY A 74 17.65 9.65 -19.28
N ALA A 75 17.95 10.90 -18.91
CA ALA A 75 19.34 11.34 -18.71
C ALA A 75 19.94 10.78 -17.42
N GLN A 76 19.10 10.44 -16.44
CA GLN A 76 19.53 9.85 -15.18
C GLN A 76 19.67 8.34 -15.33
N GLY A 77 20.91 7.85 -15.36
CA GLY A 77 21.18 6.42 -15.51
C GLY A 77 20.93 5.55 -14.28
N ARG A 78 20.54 6.16 -13.14
CA ARG A 78 20.22 5.40 -11.93
C ARG A 78 18.73 5.13 -11.86
N HIS A 79 18.35 3.85 -11.87
CA HIS A 79 17.12 3.40 -11.23
C HIS A 79 17.23 3.72 -9.73
N THR A 80 16.83 4.94 -9.33
CA THR A 80 16.78 5.27 -7.92
C THR A 80 15.87 4.27 -7.23
N THR A 81 16.18 3.91 -5.98
CA THR A 81 15.34 3.01 -5.16
C THR A 81 13.88 3.47 -5.16
N ASN A 82 13.66 4.78 -5.26
CA ASN A 82 12.35 5.40 -5.37
C ASN A 82 11.62 4.99 -6.66
N VAL A 83 12.25 5.12 -7.84
CA VAL A 83 11.64 4.72 -9.11
C VAL A 83 11.26 3.24 -9.08
N LYS A 84 12.15 2.36 -8.61
CA LYS A 84 11.83 0.93 -8.47
C LYS A 84 10.65 0.71 -7.53
N SER A 85 10.64 1.35 -6.35
CA SER A 85 9.54 1.20 -5.39
C SER A 85 8.20 1.66 -5.96
N VAL A 86 8.17 2.76 -6.70
CA VAL A 86 6.95 3.26 -7.35
C VAL A 86 6.46 2.27 -8.41
N LEU A 87 7.36 1.73 -9.22
CA LEU A 87 7.03 0.77 -10.27
C LEU A 87 6.51 -0.54 -9.70
N THR A 88 7.16 -1.06 -8.66
CA THR A 88 6.66 -2.24 -7.93
C THR A 88 5.27 -1.98 -7.36
N ARG A 89 5.03 -0.82 -6.73
CA ARG A 89 3.68 -0.48 -6.20
C ARG A 89 2.62 -0.35 -7.30
N LEU A 90 3.01 0.12 -8.47
CA LEU A 90 2.12 0.25 -9.62
C LEU A 90 1.80 -1.14 -10.20
N ALA A 91 2.79 -2.00 -10.40
CA ALA A 91 2.61 -3.41 -10.76
C ALA A 91 1.74 -4.15 -9.75
N ASP A 92 2.05 -3.97 -8.47
CA ASP A 92 1.30 -4.54 -7.36
C ASP A 92 -0.13 -4.02 -7.29
N ARG A 93 -0.58 -3.02 -8.05
CA ARG A 93 -1.96 -2.48 -7.98
C ARG A 93 -2.70 -2.54 -9.30
N LEU A 94 -2.07 -3.04 -10.35
CA LEU A 94 -2.68 -3.14 -11.67
C LEU A 94 -2.85 -4.61 -12.07
N PRO A 95 -4.00 -4.96 -12.66
CA PRO A 95 -4.16 -6.23 -13.36
C PRO A 95 -3.14 -6.37 -14.51
N ASN A 96 -2.69 -7.60 -14.78
CA ASN A 96 -1.66 -7.88 -15.79
C ASN A 96 -2.04 -7.38 -17.19
N ASN A 97 -3.32 -7.46 -17.56
CA ASN A 97 -3.81 -6.94 -18.84
C ASN A 97 -3.67 -5.41 -18.95
N ILE A 98 -3.82 -4.67 -17.85
CA ILE A 98 -3.58 -3.22 -17.82
C ILE A 98 -2.08 -2.93 -17.83
N LEU A 99 -1.26 -3.74 -17.14
CA LEU A 99 0.20 -3.59 -17.16
C LEU A 99 0.80 -3.72 -18.57
N ASN A 100 0.22 -4.59 -19.40
CA ASN A 100 0.61 -4.72 -20.81
C ASN A 100 0.38 -3.44 -21.64
N ASN A 101 -0.47 -2.53 -21.18
CA ASN A 101 -0.74 -1.25 -21.82
C ASN A 101 0.06 -0.08 -21.20
N VAL A 102 1.10 -0.38 -20.40
CA VAL A 102 2.03 0.64 -19.90
C VAL A 102 3.04 1.02 -20.99
N ILE A 103 3.18 2.32 -21.23
CA ILE A 103 4.14 2.89 -22.18
C ILE A 103 5.07 3.82 -21.43
N VAL A 104 6.37 3.65 -21.64
CA VAL A 104 7.40 4.46 -20.99
C VAL A 104 7.78 5.63 -21.90
N ILE A 105 7.82 6.83 -21.32
CA ILE A 105 8.29 8.04 -21.98
C ILE A 105 9.50 8.56 -21.19
N LEU A 106 10.67 8.49 -21.82
CA LEU A 106 11.91 8.99 -21.28
C LEU A 106 12.08 10.46 -21.66
N THR A 107 12.03 11.35 -20.68
CA THR A 107 12.22 12.80 -20.83
C THR A 107 13.69 13.19 -20.64
N ASN A 108 14.07 14.41 -21.03
CA ASN A 108 15.42 14.98 -20.95
C ASN A 108 16.50 14.19 -21.72
N CYS A 109 16.13 13.36 -22.70
CA CYS A 109 17.09 12.55 -23.45
C CYS A 109 16.72 12.38 -24.93
N HIS A 110 17.74 12.10 -25.73
CA HIS A 110 17.61 11.56 -27.07
C HIS A 110 17.84 10.05 -27.06
N SER A 111 17.33 9.35 -28.07
CA SER A 111 17.47 7.88 -28.22
C SER A 111 18.91 7.38 -28.16
N HIS A 112 19.88 8.17 -28.61
CA HIS A 112 21.31 7.81 -28.60
C HIS A 112 22.04 8.18 -27.30
N SER A 113 21.36 8.86 -26.37
CA SER A 113 21.92 9.41 -25.12
C SER A 113 21.21 8.87 -23.87
N VAL A 114 20.32 7.89 -24.06
CA VAL A 114 19.57 7.28 -22.98
C VAL A 114 20.53 6.54 -22.07
N ASN A 115 20.52 6.88 -20.78
CA ASN A 115 21.28 6.15 -19.76
C ASN A 115 20.37 5.23 -18.91
N PHE A 116 19.06 5.25 -19.18
CA PHE A 116 18.07 4.47 -18.48
C PHE A 116 17.72 3.20 -19.27
N GLU A 117 17.69 2.03 -18.63
CA GLU A 117 17.38 0.76 -19.29
C GLU A 117 15.92 0.36 -19.02
N PRO A 118 14.98 0.54 -19.98
CA PRO A 118 13.57 0.26 -19.77
C PRO A 118 13.29 -1.22 -19.49
N GLU A 119 14.09 -2.13 -20.03
CA GLU A 119 13.95 -3.57 -19.82
C GLU A 119 14.17 -3.97 -18.35
N LYS A 120 14.97 -3.19 -17.62
CA LYS A 120 15.25 -3.40 -16.20
C LYS A 120 14.16 -2.89 -15.26
N ILE A 121 13.12 -2.23 -15.79
CA ILE A 121 11.95 -1.82 -15.01
C ILE A 121 11.16 -3.04 -14.51
N GLY A 122 11.10 -4.12 -15.28
CA GLY A 122 10.43 -5.37 -14.87
C GLY A 122 8.91 -5.26 -14.74
N LEU A 123 8.26 -4.27 -15.37
CA LEU A 123 6.80 -4.15 -15.39
C LEU A 123 6.16 -5.17 -16.35
N THR A 124 6.79 -5.43 -17.49
CA THR A 124 6.32 -6.37 -18.53
C THR A 124 7.51 -7.00 -19.25
N GLU A 125 7.29 -8.15 -19.91
CA GLU A 125 8.32 -8.81 -20.74
C GLU A 125 8.79 -7.94 -21.91
N LYS A 126 7.95 -6.99 -22.36
CA LYS A 126 8.24 -6.06 -23.44
C LYS A 126 7.76 -4.65 -23.08
N THR A 127 8.69 -3.84 -22.58
CA THR A 127 8.41 -2.43 -22.28
C THR A 127 8.68 -1.57 -23.53
N THR A 128 7.65 -0.93 -24.07
CA THR A 128 7.83 0.02 -25.17
C THR A 128 8.23 1.38 -24.60
N ALA A 129 9.40 1.89 -25.01
CA ALA A 129 9.93 3.17 -24.55
C ALA A 129 10.09 4.18 -25.70
N PHE A 130 9.70 5.43 -25.45
CA PHE A 130 9.91 6.56 -26.35
C PHE A 130 10.81 7.59 -25.69
N CYS A 131 11.66 8.26 -26.46
CA CYS A 131 12.48 9.36 -25.97
C CYS A 131 11.90 10.69 -26.42
N MET A 132 11.81 11.64 -25.50
CA MET A 132 11.34 12.99 -25.76
C MET A 132 12.24 14.00 -25.05
N GLN A 133 12.69 15.00 -25.79
CA GLN A 133 13.49 16.09 -25.24
C GLN A 133 12.55 17.26 -24.90
N ASN A 134 12.46 17.58 -23.62
CA ASN A 134 11.57 18.60 -23.07
C ASN A 134 12.34 19.86 -22.62
N SER A 135 13.58 20.03 -23.08
CA SER A 135 14.45 21.21 -22.85
C SER A 135 13.76 22.54 -23.13
N ALA A 136 12.85 22.59 -24.12
CA ALA A 136 12.07 23.77 -24.47
C ALA A 136 11.16 24.28 -23.34
N PHE A 137 10.85 23.44 -22.34
CA PHE A 137 10.05 23.81 -21.17
C PHE A 137 10.88 24.17 -19.94
N SER A 138 12.22 24.07 -20.03
CA SER A 138 13.14 24.26 -18.91
C SER A 138 13.58 25.71 -18.72
N SER A 139 13.37 26.58 -19.71
CA SER A 139 13.75 27.99 -19.67
C SER A 139 12.70 28.87 -20.34
N HIS A 140 12.73 30.16 -20.03
CA HIS A 140 11.72 31.10 -20.53
C HIS A 140 12.05 31.50 -21.99
N PRO A 141 11.08 31.56 -22.92
CA PRO A 141 11.34 31.94 -24.32
C PRO A 141 12.13 33.24 -24.54
N ASN A 142 12.07 34.17 -23.58
CA ASN A 142 12.77 35.46 -23.66
C ASN A 142 14.28 35.35 -23.44
N THR A 143 14.78 34.21 -22.96
CA THR A 143 16.20 33.97 -22.71
C THR A 143 16.89 33.23 -23.85
N TRP A 144 16.17 32.93 -24.94
CA TRP A 144 16.70 32.13 -26.04
C TRP A 144 17.38 33.04 -27.07
N ASP A 145 18.69 32.89 -27.21
CA ASP A 145 19.41 33.41 -28.37
C ASP A 145 19.08 32.56 -29.63
N PRO A 146 19.46 33.01 -30.84
CA PRO A 146 19.17 32.29 -32.08
C PRO A 146 19.71 30.86 -32.14
N GLU A 147 20.85 30.58 -31.51
CA GLU A 147 21.46 29.24 -31.49
C GLU A 147 20.66 28.30 -30.58
N THR A 148 20.29 28.79 -29.39
CA THR A 148 19.42 28.11 -28.45
C THR A 148 18.07 27.80 -29.08
N LEU A 149 17.44 28.78 -29.75
CA LEU A 149 16.15 28.59 -30.42
C LEU A 149 16.23 27.48 -31.49
N TRP A 150 17.28 27.48 -32.31
CA TRP A 150 17.49 26.46 -33.33
C TRP A 150 17.63 25.06 -32.73
N ALA A 151 18.41 24.91 -31.66
CA ALA A 151 18.56 23.65 -30.95
C ALA A 151 17.23 23.17 -30.34
N LEU A 152 16.51 24.05 -29.65
CA LEU A 152 15.21 23.75 -29.04
C LEU A 152 14.15 23.36 -30.07
N GLN A 153 14.15 24.00 -31.25
CA GLN A 153 13.23 23.65 -32.33
C GLN A 153 13.52 22.24 -32.86
N LYS A 154 14.80 21.88 -33.03
CA LYS A 154 15.19 20.54 -33.46
C LYS A 154 14.77 19.48 -32.45
N ASP A 155 14.95 19.75 -31.16
CA ASP A 155 14.53 18.89 -30.06
C ASP A 155 13.00 18.71 -30.02
N TRP A 156 12.27 19.81 -30.26
CA TRP A 156 10.82 19.82 -30.36
C TRP A 156 10.33 18.96 -31.52
N ASP A 157 10.87 19.15 -32.71
CA ASP A 157 10.46 18.43 -33.91
C ASP A 157 10.71 16.92 -33.76
N ALA A 158 11.86 16.54 -33.19
CA ALA A 158 12.16 15.15 -32.87
C ALA A 158 11.15 14.57 -31.86
N SER A 159 10.77 15.34 -30.84
CA SER A 159 9.77 14.93 -29.85
C SER A 159 8.37 14.81 -30.46
N MET A 160 8.01 15.68 -31.41
CA MET A 160 6.74 15.57 -32.15
C MET A 160 6.66 14.32 -33.03
N VAL A 161 7.79 13.85 -33.56
CA VAL A 161 7.85 12.54 -34.25
C VAL A 161 7.53 11.40 -33.28
N ALA A 162 8.01 11.47 -32.03
CA ALA A 162 7.65 10.49 -31.01
C ALA A 162 6.16 10.55 -30.65
N ILE A 163 5.58 11.75 -30.51
CA ILE A 163 4.13 11.92 -30.26
C ILE A 163 3.29 11.33 -31.40
N LYS A 164 3.67 11.55 -32.67
CA LYS A 164 2.96 10.94 -33.80
C LYS A 164 2.94 9.41 -33.73
N LYS A 165 4.06 8.80 -33.32
CA LYS A 165 4.13 7.35 -33.09
C LYS A 165 3.26 6.91 -31.92
N LEU A 166 3.23 7.68 -30.83
CA LEU A 166 2.35 7.43 -29.68
C LEU A 166 0.87 7.48 -30.06
N ILE A 167 0.44 8.48 -30.82
CA ILE A 167 -0.95 8.60 -31.30
C ILE A 167 -1.33 7.39 -32.17
N TYR A 168 -0.45 6.98 -33.09
CA TYR A 168 -0.66 5.77 -33.88
C TYR A 168 -0.76 4.52 -33.01
N LEU A 169 0.07 4.41 -31.98
CA LEU A 169 0.04 3.30 -31.03
C LEU A 169 -1.27 3.30 -30.22
N PHE A 170 -1.75 4.44 -29.74
CA PHE A 170 -3.04 4.55 -29.03
C PHE A 170 -4.22 4.07 -29.87
N GLY A 171 -4.23 4.35 -31.17
CA GLY A 171 -5.28 3.86 -32.08
C GLY A 171 -5.29 2.34 -32.27
N ASN A 172 -4.19 1.65 -31.94
CA ASN A 172 -4.06 0.20 -32.09
C ASN A 172 -4.11 -0.57 -30.75
N ILE A 173 -4.10 0.14 -29.61
CA ILE A 173 -4.21 -0.51 -28.32
C ILE A 173 -5.67 -0.86 -28.05
N LEU A 174 -5.90 -2.11 -27.65
CA LEU A 174 -7.19 -2.56 -27.16
C LEU A 174 -7.43 -1.99 -25.75
N PRO A 175 -8.48 -1.18 -25.55
CA PRO A 175 -8.84 -0.70 -24.22
C PRO A 175 -9.18 -1.86 -23.30
N VAL A 176 -8.78 -1.73 -22.03
CA VAL A 176 -9.07 -2.70 -20.98
C VAL A 176 -10.13 -2.11 -20.06
N SER A 177 -11.16 -2.88 -19.76
CA SER A 177 -12.21 -2.42 -18.85
C SER A 177 -11.67 -2.18 -17.45
N THR A 178 -12.11 -1.08 -16.84
CA THR A 178 -11.81 -0.73 -15.45
C THR A 178 -12.51 -1.65 -14.45
N SER A 179 -13.50 -2.45 -14.88
CA SER A 179 -14.15 -3.43 -14.00
C SER A 179 -13.15 -4.45 -13.46
N THR A 180 -12.18 -4.90 -14.28
CA THR A 180 -11.12 -5.83 -13.85
C THR A 180 -10.25 -5.23 -12.73
N LEU A 181 -10.06 -3.91 -12.74
CA LEU A 181 -9.36 -3.22 -11.66
C LEU A 181 -10.20 -3.27 -10.37
N ASN A 182 -11.52 -3.05 -10.46
CA ASN A 182 -12.42 -3.13 -9.32
C ASN A 182 -12.49 -4.54 -8.74
N ASP A 183 -12.64 -5.56 -9.59
CA ASP A 183 -12.66 -6.97 -9.19
C ASP A 183 -11.39 -7.33 -8.42
N MET A 184 -10.22 -6.95 -8.95
CA MET A 184 -8.94 -7.19 -8.29
C MET A 184 -8.82 -6.45 -6.95
N GLN A 185 -9.37 -5.24 -6.82
CA GLN A 185 -9.41 -4.53 -5.53
C GLN A 185 -10.33 -5.24 -4.53
N GLN A 186 -11.50 -5.70 -4.95
CA GLN A 186 -12.44 -6.45 -4.11
C GLN A 186 -11.82 -7.76 -3.61
N ASP A 187 -11.18 -8.52 -4.50
CA ASP A 187 -10.48 -9.76 -4.13
C ASP A 187 -9.40 -9.51 -3.08
N ARG A 188 -8.65 -8.40 -3.20
CA ARG A 188 -7.64 -8.02 -2.20
C ARG A 188 -8.26 -7.65 -0.87
N HIS A 189 -9.35 -6.89 -0.86
CA HIS A 189 -10.06 -6.57 0.37
C HIS A 189 -10.54 -7.84 1.06
N ARG A 190 -11.07 -8.80 0.29
CA ARG A 190 -11.46 -10.11 0.79
C ARG A 190 -10.29 -10.89 1.39
N ILE A 191 -9.16 -10.98 0.68
CA ILE A 191 -7.94 -11.66 1.20
C ILE A 191 -7.45 -10.98 2.48
N LYS A 192 -7.42 -9.64 2.54
CA LYS A 192 -7.04 -8.90 3.74
C LYS A 192 -7.97 -9.19 4.92
N SER A 193 -9.27 -9.30 4.70
CA SER A 193 -10.24 -9.66 5.75
C SER A 193 -9.93 -11.05 6.30
N ILE A 194 -9.77 -12.05 5.42
CA ILE A 194 -9.46 -13.43 5.82
C ILE A 194 -8.16 -13.50 6.60
N LEU A 195 -7.11 -12.79 6.16
CA LEU A 195 -5.83 -12.72 6.88
C LEU A 195 -5.98 -12.06 8.26
N HIS A 196 -6.80 -11.01 8.37
CA HIS A 196 -7.07 -10.35 9.63
C HIS A 196 -7.80 -11.28 10.60
N GLU A 197 -8.87 -11.94 10.14
CA GLU A 197 -9.62 -12.94 10.90
C GLU A 197 -8.71 -14.08 11.37
N SER A 198 -7.86 -14.61 10.48
CA SER A 198 -6.88 -15.65 10.81
C SER A 198 -5.92 -15.20 11.91
N ARG A 199 -5.44 -13.94 11.84
CA ARG A 199 -4.54 -13.37 12.86
C ARG A 199 -5.21 -13.24 14.23
N VAL A 200 -6.49 -12.87 14.26
CA VAL A 200 -7.28 -12.81 15.50
C VAL A 200 -7.42 -14.21 16.09
N LEU A 201 -7.76 -15.20 15.27
CA LEU A 201 -7.89 -16.59 15.72
C LEU A 201 -6.57 -17.15 16.26
N ILE A 202 -5.45 -16.92 15.59
CA ILE A 202 -4.12 -17.31 16.08
C ILE A 202 -3.83 -16.65 17.44
N SER A 203 -4.21 -15.38 17.62
CA SER A 203 -4.01 -14.68 18.89
C SER A 203 -4.86 -15.28 20.02
N GLN A 204 -6.08 -15.72 19.73
CA GLN A 204 -6.94 -16.41 20.71
C GLN A 204 -6.38 -17.79 21.07
N LEU A 205 -5.87 -18.55 20.10
CA LEU A 205 -5.22 -19.84 20.35
C LEU A 205 -4.00 -19.68 21.27
N GLN A 206 -3.20 -18.64 21.03
CA GLN A 206 -2.06 -18.31 21.88
C GLN A 206 -2.48 -18.01 23.33
N GLN A 207 -3.58 -17.27 23.53
CA GLN A 207 -4.12 -16.99 24.86
C GLN A 207 -4.60 -18.27 25.57
N PHE A 208 -5.25 -19.17 24.85
CA PHE A 208 -5.66 -20.46 25.40
C PHE A 208 -4.46 -21.34 25.81
N GLU A 209 -3.40 -21.36 24.99
CA GLU A 209 -2.16 -22.05 25.36
C GLU A 209 -1.57 -21.45 26.64
N ASP A 210 -1.47 -20.13 26.76
CA ASP A 210 -0.97 -19.44 27.96
C ASP A 210 -1.79 -19.78 29.22
N GLU A 211 -3.12 -19.88 29.09
CA GLU A 211 -4.02 -20.28 30.18
C GLU A 211 -3.81 -21.74 30.61
N LEU A 212 -3.69 -22.67 29.67
CA LEU A 212 -3.39 -24.08 29.95
C LEU A 212 -2.07 -24.22 30.69
N ASP A 213 -1.05 -23.51 30.22
CA ASP A 213 0.27 -23.42 30.82
C ASP A 213 0.21 -22.90 32.27
N ALA A 214 -0.61 -21.88 32.51
CA ALA A 214 -0.81 -21.33 33.86
C ALA A 214 -1.53 -22.31 34.79
N LEU A 215 -2.55 -23.03 34.28
CA LEU A 215 -3.27 -24.06 35.03
C LEU A 215 -2.36 -25.24 35.38
N GLU A 216 -1.53 -25.72 34.44
CA GLU A 216 -0.59 -26.80 34.69
C GLU A 216 0.42 -26.40 35.79
N ARG A 217 0.98 -25.20 35.71
CA ARG A 217 1.86 -24.65 36.76
C ARG A 217 1.15 -24.56 38.11
N ALA A 218 -0.13 -24.20 38.14
CA ALA A 218 -0.93 -24.17 39.37
C ALA A 218 -1.14 -25.57 39.94
N ILE A 219 -1.52 -26.56 39.12
CA ILE A 219 -1.69 -27.95 39.53
C ILE A 219 -0.39 -28.51 40.11
N GLN A 220 0.76 -28.28 39.47
CA GLN A 220 2.05 -28.71 40.00
C GLN A 220 2.35 -28.12 41.39
N ARG A 221 2.07 -26.83 41.60
CA ARG A 221 2.20 -26.18 42.91
C ARG A 221 1.27 -26.79 43.96
N TYR A 222 0.01 -27.05 43.62
CA TYR A 222 -0.94 -27.68 44.54
C TYR A 222 -0.55 -29.12 44.87
N GLY A 223 -0.04 -29.88 43.90
CA GLY A 223 0.48 -31.24 44.11
C GLY A 223 1.66 -31.26 45.08
N GLN A 224 2.62 -30.34 44.91
CA GLN A 224 3.75 -30.19 45.85
C GLN A 224 3.30 -29.80 47.26
N ASN A 225 2.32 -28.89 47.39
CA ASN A 225 1.74 -28.53 48.68
C ASN A 225 0.99 -29.71 49.32
N SER A 226 0.23 -30.48 48.53
CA SER A 226 -0.46 -31.67 49.05
C SER A 226 0.51 -32.74 49.57
N GLU A 227 1.67 -32.92 48.94
CA GLU A 227 2.73 -33.79 49.46
C GLU A 227 3.32 -33.27 50.76
N TYR A 228 3.55 -31.96 50.85
CA TYR A 228 4.07 -31.30 52.05
C TYR A 228 3.13 -31.46 53.27
N TYR A 229 1.81 -31.48 53.05
CA TYR A 229 0.81 -31.62 54.13
C TYR A 229 0.31 -33.05 54.35
N LYS A 230 0.81 -34.08 53.63
CA LYS A 230 0.36 -35.48 53.78
C LYS A 230 0.46 -36.01 55.22
N ASN A 231 1.43 -35.53 55.99
CA ASN A 231 1.70 -36.00 57.36
C ASN A 231 1.25 -34.99 58.44
N PHE A 232 0.48 -33.97 58.08
CA PHE A 232 0.02 -32.96 59.03
C PHE A 232 -1.21 -33.47 59.79
N GLU A 233 -1.02 -34.36 60.77
CA GLU A 233 -2.06 -34.71 61.74
C GLU A 233 -2.24 -33.55 62.72
N ARG A 234 -3.44 -32.96 62.73
CA ARG A 234 -3.80 -31.92 63.69
C ARG A 234 -4.57 -32.56 64.83
N ASP A 235 -3.91 -32.73 65.98
CA ASP A 235 -4.58 -33.13 67.20
C ASP A 235 -5.66 -32.11 67.57
N ARG A 236 -6.91 -32.58 67.67
CA ARG A 236 -8.05 -31.77 68.08
C ARG A 236 -8.48 -32.21 69.47
N GLU A 237 -8.09 -31.45 70.48
CA GLU A 237 -8.64 -31.63 71.83
C GLU A 237 -10.15 -31.38 71.80
N THR A 238 -10.92 -32.43 72.02
CA THR A 238 -12.38 -32.35 72.07
C THR A 238 -12.82 -32.68 73.49
N THR A 239 -13.48 -31.73 74.16
CA THR A 239 -14.01 -31.96 75.51
C THR A 239 -15.24 -32.85 75.42
N VAL A 240 -15.10 -34.14 75.73
CA VAL A 240 -16.22 -35.08 75.79
C VAL A 240 -16.81 -35.05 77.20
N LYS A 241 -18.06 -34.58 77.33
CA LYS A 241 -18.81 -34.70 78.59
C LYS A 241 -19.15 -36.17 78.82
N ARG A 242 -18.51 -36.80 79.82
CA ARG A 242 -18.82 -38.16 80.24
C ARG A 242 -19.78 -38.10 81.42
N MET A 243 -20.89 -38.85 81.35
CA MET A 243 -21.76 -39.02 82.51
C MET A 243 -21.03 -39.84 83.58
N ILE A 244 -21.01 -39.32 84.79
CA ILE A 244 -20.45 -39.98 85.98
C ILE A 244 -21.65 -40.33 86.84
N ASP A 245 -21.77 -41.61 87.20
CA ASP A 245 -22.85 -42.08 88.04
C ASP A 245 -22.62 -41.57 89.46
N VAL A 246 -23.62 -40.91 90.04
CA VAL A 246 -23.56 -40.33 91.38
C VAL A 246 -24.67 -40.92 92.24
N ASP A 247 -24.33 -41.19 93.49
CA ASP A 247 -25.12 -41.86 94.52
C ASP A 247 -26.19 -40.96 95.17
N TYR A 248 -26.43 -39.78 94.61
CA TYR A 248 -27.50 -38.86 95.00
C TYR A 248 -28.25 -38.34 93.77
N ARG A 249 -29.57 -38.15 93.90
CA ARG A 249 -30.44 -37.76 92.79
C ARG A 249 -30.23 -36.28 92.45
N ASN A 250 -29.52 -36.00 91.37
CA ASN A 250 -29.24 -34.64 90.92
C ASN A 250 -30.29 -34.22 89.87
N ALA A 251 -31.17 -33.28 90.22
CA ALA A 251 -32.23 -32.77 89.36
C ALA A 251 -31.89 -31.36 88.83
N LEU A 252 -30.86 -31.26 88.00
CA LEU A 252 -30.58 -30.07 87.20
C LEU A 252 -30.31 -30.51 85.76
N CYS A 253 -31.40 -30.67 85.01
CA CYS A 253 -31.37 -30.66 83.54
C CYS A 253 -32.68 -30.05 83.05
N SER A 254 -32.75 -28.72 83.08
CA SER A 254 -33.77 -27.95 82.37
C SER A 254 -33.06 -27.22 81.23
N ASN A 255 -33.23 -27.80 80.04
CA ASN A 255 -32.76 -27.37 78.71
C ASN A 255 -31.55 -28.14 78.16
N CYS A 256 -31.76 -29.43 77.90
CA CYS A 256 -31.17 -30.05 76.71
C CYS A 256 -32.13 -29.77 75.54
N ASN A 257 -31.85 -28.72 74.76
CA ASN A 257 -32.43 -28.54 73.43
C ASN A 257 -31.34 -28.70 72.38
N GLU A 258 -31.66 -29.58 71.42
CA GLU A 258 -31.22 -29.74 70.02
C GLU A 258 -29.90 -29.10 69.57
#